data_AF-A0A418D2S7-F1
#
_entry.id   AF-A0A418D2S7-F1
#
_cell.length_a   1.000
_cell.length_b   1.000
_cell.length_c   1.000
_cell.angle_alpha   90.00
_cell.angle_beta   90.00
_cell.angle_gamma   90.00
#
_symmetry.space_group_name_H-M   'P 1'
#
loop_
_entity.id
_entity.type
_entity.pdbx_description
1 polymer ?
#
loop_
_entity_poly.entity_id
_entity_poly.type
_entity_poly.pdbx_seq_one_letter_code
_entity_poly.pdbx_strand_id
1 'polypeptide(L)'
;NPLFFPEFELAPSIIATTSVEESCANATLVVICIPAQGTPDFLAQHKHSIPSDAILVVTSKGLYLKTKQLLSVPILEALGRDQPLSFLSGPSFALELMKNAPSAVDIIGVQLGGALKNPLAIGAGMIEGSGMGINTLAAYVTRSSLELQKLCIAMGGLPHTISGLSGIGDLMLTAFGSLSRNRTCGIRLIK
;
A
#
# COMPACT_ATOMS: atom_id res chain seq x y z
N ASN A 1 11.23 -6.87 -17.20
CA ASN A 1 10.17 -7.43 -16.33
C ASN A 1 8.98 -7.86 -17.19
N PRO A 2 9.06 -9.02 -17.87
CA PRO A 2 8.12 -9.36 -18.95
C PRO A 2 6.69 -9.61 -18.47
N LEU A 3 6.49 -9.90 -17.18
CA LEU A 3 5.18 -10.23 -16.61
C LEU A 3 4.34 -9.01 -16.22
N PHE A 4 4.97 -7.88 -15.86
CA PHE A 4 4.25 -6.71 -15.35
C PHE A 4 4.35 -5.50 -16.26
N PHE A 5 5.56 -5.18 -16.75
CA PHE A 5 5.85 -4.00 -17.58
C PHE A 5 6.87 -4.39 -18.67
N PRO A 6 6.45 -5.21 -19.67
CA PRO A 6 7.34 -5.67 -20.74
C PRO A 6 7.90 -4.55 -21.61
N GLU A 7 7.22 -3.42 -21.69
CA GLU A 7 7.55 -2.25 -22.51
C GLU A 7 8.61 -1.32 -21.89
N PHE A 8 9.00 -1.57 -20.63
CA PHE A 8 10.01 -0.78 -19.94
C PHE A 8 11.28 -1.60 -19.70
N GLU A 9 12.42 -1.03 -20.08
CA GLU A 9 13.73 -1.57 -19.72
C GLU A 9 14.07 -1.22 -18.26
N LEU A 10 14.54 -2.22 -17.52
CA LEU A 10 15.05 -2.01 -16.17
C LEU A 10 16.47 -1.47 -16.25
N ALA A 11 16.87 -0.66 -15.26
CA ALA A 11 18.24 -0.17 -15.20
C ALA A 11 19.25 -1.34 -15.18
N PRO A 12 20.39 -1.24 -15.87
CA PRO A 12 21.39 -2.32 -15.92
C PRO A 12 21.94 -2.75 -14.54
N SER A 13 21.81 -1.89 -13.53
CA SER A 13 22.18 -2.17 -12.15
C SER A 13 21.18 -3.03 -11.39
N ILE A 14 19.99 -3.29 -11.94
CA ILE A 14 18.97 -4.14 -11.31
C ILE A 14 19.29 -5.59 -11.63
N ILE A 15 19.61 -6.36 -10.60
CA ILE A 15 19.90 -7.79 -10.68
C ILE A 15 18.76 -8.55 -9.99
N ALA A 16 18.28 -9.61 -10.65
CA ALA A 16 17.28 -10.50 -10.08
C ALA A 16 17.95 -11.75 -9.50
N THR A 17 17.59 -12.11 -8.27
CA THR A 17 18.00 -13.37 -7.62
C THR A 17 16.79 -14.03 -6.96
N THR A 18 16.92 -15.32 -6.69
CA THR A 18 15.96 -16.11 -5.89
C THR A 18 16.47 -16.36 -4.47
N SER A 19 17.71 -15.94 -4.16
CA SER A 19 18.29 -16.03 -2.82
C SER A 19 18.07 -14.75 -2.03
N VAL A 20 17.38 -14.86 -0.90
CA VAL A 20 17.17 -13.71 0.00
C VAL A 20 18.51 -13.24 0.60
N GLU A 21 19.39 -14.17 0.95
CA GLU A 21 20.72 -13.88 1.47
C GLU A 21 21.56 -13.08 0.48
N GLU A 22 21.58 -13.49 -0.79
CA GLU A 22 22.29 -12.74 -1.84
C GLU A 22 21.67 -11.35 -2.03
N SER A 23 20.33 -11.25 -2.05
CA SER A 23 19.64 -9.97 -2.24
C SER A 23 19.87 -8.96 -1.11
N CYS A 24 20.10 -9.45 0.11
CA CYS A 24 20.24 -8.63 1.31
C CYS A 24 21.69 -8.44 1.75
N ALA A 25 22.65 -9.08 1.08
CA ALA A 25 24.06 -9.00 1.42
C ALA A 25 24.55 -7.55 1.40
N ASN A 26 25.04 -7.06 2.54
CA ASN A 26 25.51 -5.68 2.76
C ASN A 26 24.46 -4.59 2.46
N ALA A 27 23.17 -4.94 2.45
CA ALA A 27 22.11 -3.97 2.21
C ALA A 27 21.96 -3.05 3.42
N THR A 28 22.09 -1.73 3.20
CA THR A 28 21.78 -0.71 4.21
C THR A 28 20.29 -0.33 4.21
N LEU A 29 19.58 -0.67 3.13
CA LEU A 29 18.16 -0.43 2.94
C LEU A 29 17.53 -1.62 2.21
N VAL A 30 16.43 -2.14 2.75
CA VAL A 30 15.70 -3.28 2.19
C VAL A 30 14.27 -2.85 1.90
N VAL A 31 13.89 -2.85 0.62
CA VAL A 31 12.53 -2.50 0.19
C VAL A 31 11.67 -3.76 0.13
N ILE A 32 10.60 -3.78 0.92
CA ILE A 32 9.68 -4.92 1.02
C ILE A 32 8.43 -4.60 0.20
N CYS A 33 8.26 -5.35 -0.90
CA CYS A 33 7.14 -5.23 -1.84
C CYS A 33 6.24 -6.48 -1.86
N ILE A 34 6.28 -7.28 -0.80
CA ILE A 34 5.52 -8.53 -0.66
C ILE A 34 4.07 -8.20 -0.28
N PRO A 35 3.03 -8.89 -0.78
CA PRO A 35 1.67 -8.67 -0.32
C PRO A 35 1.54 -8.65 1.22
N ALA A 36 0.74 -7.73 1.77
CA ALA A 36 0.67 -7.48 3.21
C ALA A 36 0.45 -8.76 4.04
N GLN A 37 -0.40 -9.67 3.57
CA GLN A 37 -0.72 -10.90 4.30
C GLN A 37 0.44 -11.92 4.34
N GLY A 38 1.32 -11.91 3.34
CA GLY A 38 2.48 -12.81 3.27
C GLY A 38 3.77 -12.20 3.83
N THR A 39 3.77 -10.90 4.15
CA THR A 39 4.98 -10.19 4.59
C THR A 39 5.52 -10.72 5.91
N PRO A 40 4.74 -10.86 7.00
CA PRO A 40 5.27 -11.33 8.28
C PRO A 40 5.87 -12.74 8.20
N ASP A 41 5.17 -13.68 7.57
CA ASP A 41 5.63 -15.08 7.47
C ASP A 41 6.94 -15.19 6.67
N PHE A 42 7.06 -14.43 5.57
CA PHE A 42 8.28 -14.38 4.79
C PHE A 42 9.46 -13.83 5.61
N LEU A 43 9.24 -12.73 6.33
CA LEU A 43 10.29 -12.14 7.16
C LEU A 43 10.70 -13.06 8.31
N ALA A 44 9.76 -13.76 8.94
CA ALA A 44 10.07 -14.73 9.99
C ALA A 44 10.99 -15.86 9.49
N GLN A 45 10.77 -16.34 8.27
CA GLN A 45 11.58 -17.40 7.63
C GLN A 45 12.99 -16.93 7.25
N HIS A 46 13.15 -15.64 6.93
CA HIS A 46 14.40 -15.09 6.39
C HIS A 46 15.10 -14.07 7.30
N LYS A 47 14.67 -13.90 8.55
CA LYS A 47 15.19 -12.89 9.47
C LYS A 47 16.71 -12.89 9.67
N HIS A 48 17.37 -14.04 9.51
CA HIS A 48 18.83 -14.16 9.64
C HIS A 48 19.59 -13.64 8.42
N SER A 49 18.95 -13.64 7.25
CA SER A 49 19.52 -13.12 6.00
C SER A 49 19.39 -11.61 5.88
N ILE A 50 18.55 -10.98 6.71
CA ILE A 50 18.29 -9.54 6.69
C ILE A 50 19.24 -8.85 7.70
N PRO A 51 20.09 -7.91 7.29
CA PRO A 51 20.95 -7.16 8.21
C PRO A 51 20.14 -6.44 9.30
N SER A 52 20.62 -6.49 10.55
CA SER A 52 19.93 -5.91 11.71
C SER A 52 19.93 -4.37 11.74
N ASP A 53 20.83 -3.76 10.99
CA ASP A 53 21.01 -2.32 10.85
C ASP A 53 20.34 -1.75 9.58
N ALA A 54 19.91 -2.62 8.67
CA ALA A 54 19.23 -2.20 7.45
C ALA A 54 17.91 -1.47 7.74
N ILE A 55 17.65 -0.39 7.02
CA ILE A 55 16.35 0.27 7.08
C ILE A 55 15.35 -0.53 6.25
N LEU A 56 14.30 -1.04 6.89
CA LEU A 56 13.21 -1.69 6.19
C LEU A 56 12.23 -0.64 5.66
N VAL A 57 12.01 -0.64 4.35
CA VAL A 57 11.04 0.23 3.69
C VAL A 57 9.91 -0.62 3.14
N VAL A 58 8.75 -0.57 3.78
CA VAL A 58 7.59 -1.38 3.41
C VAL A 58 6.71 -0.59 2.46
N THR A 59 6.46 -1.14 1.27
CA THR A 59 5.53 -0.56 0.27
C THR A 59 4.16 -1.23 0.29
N SER A 60 4.05 -2.35 1.00
CA SER A 60 2.83 -3.13 1.16
C SER A 60 1.75 -2.34 1.90
N LYS A 61 0.56 -2.27 1.30
CA LYS A 61 -0.59 -1.55 1.83
C LYS A 61 -1.62 -2.56 2.40
N GLY A 62 -2.09 -2.34 3.62
CA GLY A 62 -3.14 -3.15 4.24
C GLY A 62 -2.96 -3.39 5.74
N LEU A 63 -4.03 -3.82 6.41
CA LEU A 63 -3.95 -4.39 7.75
C LEU A 63 -3.54 -5.86 7.67
N TYR A 64 -2.82 -6.35 8.67
CA TYR A 64 -2.59 -7.78 8.80
C TYR A 64 -3.86 -8.44 9.33
N LEU A 65 -4.51 -9.27 8.51
CA LEU A 65 -5.87 -9.73 8.82
C LEU A 65 -5.93 -10.65 10.05
N LYS A 66 -4.85 -11.39 10.32
CA LYS A 66 -4.76 -12.32 11.44
C LYS A 66 -4.86 -11.60 12.80
N THR A 67 -4.17 -10.47 12.94
CA THR A 67 -4.14 -9.70 14.20
C THR A 67 -4.93 -8.40 14.14
N LYS A 68 -5.40 -8.01 12.95
CA LYS A 68 -6.11 -6.74 12.68
C LYS A 68 -5.27 -5.50 13.00
N GLN A 69 -3.95 -5.64 13.06
CA GLN A 69 -3.02 -4.56 13.36
C GLN A 69 -2.45 -3.94 12.07
N LEU A 70 -1.88 -2.74 12.22
CA LEU A 70 -0.96 -2.18 11.22
C LEU A 70 0.21 -3.14 11.02
N LEU A 71 0.72 -3.20 9.78
CA LEU A 71 1.76 -4.15 9.40
C LEU A 71 3.08 -3.97 10.18
N SER A 72 3.29 -2.80 10.77
CA SER A 72 4.47 -2.52 11.60
C SER A 72 4.62 -3.49 12.76
N VAL A 73 3.53 -3.81 13.45
CA VAL A 73 3.53 -4.70 14.61
C VAL A 73 3.93 -6.13 14.23
N PRO A 74 3.20 -6.85 13.35
CA PRO A 74 3.54 -8.22 12.99
C PRO A 74 4.88 -8.34 12.26
N ILE A 75 5.37 -7.29 11.59
CA ILE A 75 6.73 -7.29 11.00
C ILE A 75 7.79 -7.36 12.10
N LEU A 76 7.71 -6.48 13.10
CA LEU A 76 8.69 -6.46 14.19
C LEU A 76 8.59 -7.75 15.03
N GLU A 77 7.38 -8.24 15.28
CA GLU A 77 7.17 -9.54 15.94
C GLU A 77 7.79 -10.70 15.13
N ALA A 78 7.61 -10.72 13.81
CA ALA A 78 8.18 -11.75 12.94
C ALA A 78 9.72 -11.76 12.94
N LEU A 79 10.33 -10.57 12.99
CA LEU A 79 11.79 -10.43 13.10
C LEU A 79 12.29 -10.83 14.49
N GLY A 80 11.49 -10.62 15.53
CA GLY A 80 11.85 -10.90 16.92
C GLY A 80 12.94 -9.97 17.46
N ARG A 81 13.09 -8.78 16.87
CA ARG A 81 14.06 -7.75 17.25
C ARG A 81 13.58 -6.36 16.84
N ASP A 82 14.10 -5.34 17.49
CA ASP A 82 13.95 -3.97 17.03
C ASP A 82 14.72 -3.77 15.72
N GLN A 83 14.11 -3.04 14.79
CA GLN A 83 14.67 -2.80 13.47
C GLN A 83 14.16 -1.44 12.97
N PRO A 84 15.01 -0.60 12.36
CA PRO A 84 14.56 0.62 11.69
C PRO A 84 13.53 0.28 10.61
N LEU A 85 12.32 0.83 10.75
CA LEU A 85 11.17 0.51 9.90
C LEU A 85 10.50 1.79 9.43
N SER A 86 10.28 1.90 8.12
CA SER A 86 9.54 2.97 7.47
C SER A 86 8.55 2.41 6.46
N PHE A 87 7.51 3.18 6.17
CA PHE A 87 6.51 2.82 5.17
C PHE A 87 6.49 3.86 4.06
N LEU A 88 6.54 3.37 2.83
CA LEU A 88 6.43 4.19 1.64
C LEU A 88 5.06 3.94 0.99
N SER A 89 4.22 4.97 0.94
CA SER A 89 2.96 4.91 0.22
C SER A 89 2.51 6.31 -0.24
N GLY A 90 1.65 6.35 -1.25
CA GLY A 90 1.23 7.53 -1.99
C GLY A 90 0.48 7.11 -3.25
N PRO A 91 0.06 8.06 -4.11
CA PRO A 91 -0.41 7.75 -5.46
C PRO A 91 0.82 7.33 -6.26
N SER A 92 1.06 6.03 -6.23
CA SER A 92 2.29 5.42 -6.71
C SER A 92 1.90 4.31 -7.67
N PHE A 93 1.10 4.63 -8.69
CA PHE A 93 0.86 3.66 -9.75
C PHE A 93 2.20 3.28 -10.34
N ALA A 94 2.47 1.98 -10.40
CA ALA A 94 3.76 1.51 -10.88
C ALA A 94 4.07 2.07 -12.28
N LEU A 95 3.05 2.20 -13.15
CA LEU A 95 3.19 2.85 -14.46
C LEU A 95 3.60 4.34 -14.39
N GLU A 96 3.10 5.10 -13.41
CA GLU A 96 3.44 6.52 -13.23
C GLU A 96 4.82 6.70 -12.62
N LEU A 97 5.23 5.80 -11.73
CA LEU A 97 6.60 5.73 -11.22
C LEU A 97 7.59 5.39 -12.32
N MET A 98 7.26 4.41 -13.18
CA MET A 98 8.06 4.10 -14.38
C MET A 98 8.15 5.30 -15.36
N LYS A 99 7.29 6.31 -15.19
CA LYS A 99 7.27 7.59 -15.93
C LYS A 99 7.84 8.78 -15.13
N ASN A 100 8.42 8.56 -13.94
CA ASN A 100 9.09 9.56 -13.08
C ASN A 100 8.19 10.70 -12.48
N ALA A 101 6.99 10.39 -11.99
CA ALA A 101 6.12 11.36 -11.30
C ALA A 101 6.43 11.54 -9.76
N PRO A 102 6.11 12.70 -9.11
CA PRO A 102 6.44 13.00 -7.69
C PRO A 102 5.57 12.33 -6.58
N SER A 103 6.08 12.12 -5.33
CA SER A 103 5.38 11.47 -4.17
C SER A 103 5.72 12.01 -2.72
N ALA A 104 4.98 11.64 -1.64
CA ALA A 104 4.87 12.36 -0.32
C ALA A 104 5.20 11.57 1.00
N VAL A 105 5.34 12.27 2.17
CA VAL A 105 5.92 11.81 3.48
C VAL A 105 5.00 12.01 4.72
N ASP A 106 4.29 10.97 5.20
CA ASP A 106 3.72 10.82 6.58
C ASP A 106 3.30 9.36 6.80
N ILE A 107 4.09 8.60 7.56
CA ILE A 107 3.97 7.14 7.69
C ILE A 107 2.58 6.63 8.13
N ILE A 108 1.92 7.26 9.11
CA ILE A 108 0.64 6.76 9.64
C ILE A 108 -0.50 7.07 8.66
N GLY A 109 -0.62 8.32 8.22
CA GLY A 109 -1.64 8.72 7.25
C GLY A 109 -1.48 8.00 5.91
N VAL A 110 -0.22 7.78 5.50
CA VAL A 110 0.14 7.04 4.29
C VAL A 110 -0.24 5.56 4.36
N GLN A 111 -0.04 4.91 5.51
CA GLN A 111 -0.45 3.52 5.72
C GLN A 111 -1.98 3.39 5.76
N LEU A 112 -2.66 4.26 6.50
CA LEU A 112 -4.12 4.24 6.61
C LEU A 112 -4.78 4.53 5.26
N GLY A 113 -4.33 5.58 4.56
CA GLY A 113 -4.81 5.91 3.21
C GLY A 113 -4.61 4.76 2.24
N GLY A 114 -3.40 4.18 2.22
CA GLY A 114 -3.08 3.04 1.37
C GLY A 114 -3.88 1.77 1.69
N ALA A 115 -4.10 1.48 2.97
CA ALA A 115 -4.79 0.27 3.42
C ALA A 115 -6.31 0.37 3.21
N LEU A 116 -6.91 1.48 3.60
CA LEU A 116 -8.37 1.61 3.64
C LEU A 116 -8.98 2.06 2.32
N LYS A 117 -8.20 2.67 1.40
CA LYS A 117 -8.72 2.99 0.07
C LYS A 117 -9.26 1.77 -0.68
N ASN A 118 -8.70 0.58 -0.45
CA ASN A 118 -9.03 -0.61 -1.23
C ASN A 118 -10.43 -1.14 -0.87
N PRO A 119 -10.77 -1.39 0.42
CA PRO A 119 -12.16 -1.63 0.83
C PRO A 119 -13.11 -0.51 0.40
N LEU A 120 -12.69 0.75 0.53
CA LEU A 120 -13.53 1.88 0.14
C LEU A 120 -13.81 1.87 -1.37
N ALA A 121 -12.84 1.52 -2.20
CA ALA A 121 -13.01 1.37 -3.65
C ALA A 121 -13.91 0.20 -4.05
N ILE A 122 -13.96 -0.88 -3.26
CA ILE A 122 -14.95 -1.95 -3.47
C ILE A 122 -16.35 -1.39 -3.25
N GLY A 123 -16.58 -0.66 -2.15
CA GLY A 123 -17.88 -0.01 -1.91
C GLY A 123 -18.27 0.99 -3.00
N ALA A 124 -17.30 1.76 -3.51
CA ALA A 124 -17.51 2.62 -4.69
C ALA A 124 -17.96 1.82 -5.93
N GLY A 125 -17.32 0.68 -6.20
CA GLY A 125 -17.71 -0.23 -7.26
C GLY A 125 -19.11 -0.83 -7.07
N MET A 126 -19.51 -1.14 -5.84
CA MET A 126 -20.85 -1.65 -5.53
C MET A 126 -21.93 -0.60 -5.81
N ILE A 127 -21.70 0.66 -5.44
CA ILE A 127 -22.60 1.79 -5.73
C ILE A 127 -22.82 1.92 -7.23
N GLU A 128 -21.73 1.89 -8.00
CA GLU A 128 -21.82 1.93 -9.46
C GLU A 128 -22.50 0.69 -10.06
N GLY A 129 -22.17 -0.51 -9.58
CA GLY A 129 -22.81 -1.76 -10.01
C GLY A 129 -24.31 -1.78 -9.74
N SER A 130 -24.76 -1.06 -8.70
CA SER A 130 -26.18 -0.87 -8.36
C SER A 130 -26.90 0.11 -9.28
N GLY A 131 -26.21 0.72 -10.26
CA GLY A 131 -26.75 1.76 -11.13
C GLY A 131 -26.93 3.11 -10.44
N MET A 132 -26.38 3.30 -9.23
CA MET A 132 -26.44 4.59 -8.54
C MET A 132 -25.51 5.59 -9.22
N GLY A 133 -26.02 6.80 -9.45
CA GLY A 133 -25.31 7.84 -10.19
C GLY A 133 -24.10 8.43 -9.45
N ILE A 134 -23.36 9.27 -10.17
CA ILE A 134 -22.11 9.90 -9.69
C ILE A 134 -22.28 10.73 -8.41
N ASN A 135 -23.48 11.28 -8.16
CA ASN A 135 -23.78 12.03 -6.95
C ASN A 135 -23.69 11.14 -5.68
N THR A 136 -24.21 9.92 -5.75
CA THR A 136 -24.15 8.96 -4.65
C THR A 136 -22.72 8.49 -4.41
N LEU A 137 -21.98 8.25 -5.49
CA LEU A 137 -20.57 7.90 -5.43
C LEU A 137 -19.73 9.02 -4.80
N ALA A 138 -19.97 10.28 -5.19
CA ALA A 138 -19.29 11.43 -4.62
C ALA A 138 -19.60 11.57 -3.12
N ALA A 139 -20.87 11.47 -2.71
CA ALA A 139 -21.25 11.51 -1.31
C ALA A 139 -20.57 10.41 -0.48
N TYR A 140 -20.52 9.18 -1.02
CA TYR A 140 -19.83 8.06 -0.39
C TYR A 140 -18.33 8.32 -0.21
N VAL A 141 -17.64 8.79 -1.25
CA VAL A 141 -16.19 9.07 -1.18
C VAL A 141 -15.90 10.20 -0.19
N THR A 142 -16.70 11.26 -0.18
CA THR A 142 -16.57 12.36 0.80
C THR A 142 -16.73 11.87 2.24
N ARG A 143 -17.76 11.05 2.51
CA ARG A 143 -17.98 10.47 3.84
C ARG A 143 -16.85 9.54 4.25
N SER A 144 -16.39 8.69 3.33
CA SER A 144 -15.29 7.76 3.56
C SER A 144 -13.97 8.49 3.89
N SER A 145 -13.70 9.60 3.20
CA SER A 145 -12.52 10.43 3.47
C SER A 145 -12.56 11.06 4.86
N LEU A 146 -13.72 11.55 5.31
CA LEU A 146 -13.91 12.10 6.65
C LEU A 146 -13.70 11.05 7.74
N GLU A 147 -14.21 9.83 7.55
CA GLU A 147 -14.02 8.73 8.51
C GLU A 147 -12.57 8.28 8.58
N LEU A 148 -11.91 8.18 7.42
CA LEU A 148 -10.49 7.90 7.33
C LEU A 148 -9.63 8.95 8.05
N GLN A 149 -9.98 10.23 7.93
CA GLN A 149 -9.29 11.32 8.63
C GLN A 149 -9.48 11.21 10.14
N LYS A 150 -10.69 10.93 10.62
CA LYS A 150 -10.96 10.70 12.06
C LYS A 150 -10.14 9.54 12.62
N LEU A 151 -10.07 8.44 11.87
CA LEU A 151 -9.26 7.29 12.25
C LEU A 151 -7.76 7.62 12.27
N CYS A 152 -7.28 8.37 11.27
CA CYS A 152 -5.89 8.84 11.24
C CYS A 152 -5.53 9.66 12.48
N ILE A 153 -6.37 10.63 12.85
CA ILE A 153 -6.18 11.43 14.07
C ILE A 153 -6.17 10.55 15.31
N ALA A 154 -7.13 9.63 15.43
CA ALA A 154 -7.22 8.71 16.57
C ALA A 154 -6.00 7.79 16.72
N MET A 155 -5.31 7.51 15.61
CA MET A 155 -4.09 6.68 15.57
C MET A 155 -2.80 7.49 15.65
N GLY A 156 -2.88 8.81 15.90
CA GLY A 156 -1.71 9.70 16.03
C GLY A 156 -1.09 10.15 14.70
N GLY A 157 -1.79 9.96 13.58
CA GLY A 157 -1.36 10.42 12.26
C GLY A 157 -1.80 11.84 11.93
N LEU A 158 -1.25 12.40 10.84
CA LEU A 158 -1.52 13.78 10.45
C LEU A 158 -2.76 13.86 9.54
N PRO A 159 -3.78 14.69 9.88
CA PRO A 159 -5.01 14.76 9.10
C PRO A 159 -4.80 15.31 7.69
N HIS A 160 -3.78 16.15 7.47
CA HIS A 160 -3.47 16.72 6.15
C HIS A 160 -2.93 15.68 5.16
N THR A 161 -2.36 14.58 5.65
CA THR A 161 -1.92 13.45 4.81
C THR A 161 -3.08 12.73 4.18
N ILE A 162 -4.16 12.53 4.94
CA ILE A 162 -5.40 11.94 4.42
C ILE A 162 -6.08 12.90 3.43
N SER A 163 -6.02 14.20 3.68
CA SER A 163 -6.48 15.23 2.73
C SER A 163 -5.56 15.39 1.52
N GLY A 164 -4.38 14.79 1.54
CA GLY A 164 -3.37 14.84 0.49
C GLY A 164 -3.45 13.67 -0.48
N LEU A 165 -2.37 13.54 -1.25
CA LEU A 165 -2.23 12.58 -2.35
C LEU A 165 -2.33 11.10 -1.90
N SER A 166 -1.85 10.76 -0.70
CA SER A 166 -1.85 9.37 -0.18
C SER A 166 -3.19 8.91 0.40
N GLY A 167 -4.07 9.83 0.76
CA GLY A 167 -5.44 9.53 1.22
C GLY A 167 -6.46 9.78 0.11
N ILE A 168 -6.98 11.00 0.03
CA ILE A 168 -8.07 11.35 -0.89
C ILE A 168 -7.64 11.25 -2.35
N GLY A 169 -6.38 11.59 -2.69
CA GLY A 169 -5.87 11.45 -4.05
C GLY A 169 -5.91 10.01 -4.55
N ASP A 170 -5.30 9.10 -3.80
CA ASP A 170 -5.27 7.66 -4.11
C ASP A 170 -6.68 7.03 -4.03
N LEU A 171 -7.53 7.47 -3.09
CA LEU A 171 -8.94 7.03 -3.00
C LEU A 171 -9.75 7.46 -4.22
N MET A 172 -9.71 8.74 -4.61
CA MET A 172 -10.43 9.26 -5.78
C MET A 172 -9.98 8.53 -7.03
N LEU A 173 -8.68 8.37 -7.21
CA LEU A 173 -8.12 7.63 -8.34
C LEU A 173 -8.55 6.16 -8.37
N THR A 174 -8.62 5.51 -7.21
CA THR A 174 -9.05 4.10 -7.10
C THR A 174 -10.57 3.92 -7.22
N ALA A 175 -11.36 4.92 -6.81
CA ALA A 175 -12.83 4.90 -6.83
C ALA A 175 -13.43 5.34 -8.18
N PHE A 176 -12.74 6.21 -8.93
CA PHE A 176 -13.20 6.72 -10.23
C PHE A 176 -12.40 6.17 -11.41
N GLY A 177 -11.22 5.58 -11.19
CA GLY A 177 -10.38 5.03 -12.24
C GLY A 177 -10.87 3.70 -12.80
N SER A 178 -10.94 3.59 -14.13
CA SER A 178 -11.36 2.37 -14.85
C SER A 178 -10.40 1.19 -14.67
N LEU A 179 -9.13 1.44 -14.33
CA LEU A 179 -8.09 0.42 -14.12
C LEU A 179 -8.10 -0.20 -12.71
N SER A 180 -8.98 0.29 -11.82
CA SER A 180 -9.04 -0.20 -10.43
C SER A 180 -9.64 -1.61 -10.37
N ARG A 181 -8.80 -2.58 -9.97
CA ARG A 181 -9.22 -3.97 -9.73
C ARG A 181 -10.24 -4.09 -8.58
N ASN A 182 -10.09 -3.27 -7.53
CA ASN A 182 -11.00 -3.27 -6.37
C ASN A 182 -12.38 -2.71 -6.73
N ARG A 183 -12.43 -1.62 -7.50
CA ARG A 183 -13.69 -1.09 -8.04
C ARG A 183 -14.39 -2.11 -8.95
N THR A 184 -13.64 -2.71 -9.87
CA THR A 184 -14.15 -3.77 -10.76
C THR A 184 -14.69 -4.96 -9.97
N CYS A 185 -14.04 -5.34 -8.87
CA CYS A 185 -14.54 -6.35 -7.94
C CYS A 185 -15.89 -5.93 -7.34
N GLY A 186 -16.00 -4.72 -6.81
CA GLY A 186 -17.24 -4.17 -6.26
C GLY A 186 -18.43 -4.20 -7.23
N ILE A 187 -18.20 -3.82 -8.50
CA ILE A 187 -19.23 -3.86 -9.55
C ILE A 187 -19.75 -5.29 -9.75
N ARG A 188 -18.86 -6.29 -9.72
CA ARG A 188 -19.22 -7.70 -9.92
C ARG A 188 -19.94 -8.32 -8.72
N LEU A 189 -19.80 -7.77 -7.51
CA LEU A 189 -20.49 -8.27 -6.32
C LEU A 189 -21.98 -7.93 -6.30
N ILE A 190 -22.41 -6.95 -7.11
CA ILE A 190 -23.80 -6.46 -7.15
C ILE A 190 -24.54 -6.90 -8.43
N LYS A 191 -23.83 -7.35 -9.47
CA LYS A 191 -24.42 -7.94 -10.67
C LYS A 191 -24.78 -9.40 -10.45
#